data_AF-A0A8S1JX44-F1
#
_entry.id   AF-A0A8S1JX44-F1
#
_cell.length_a   1.000
_cell.length_b   1.000
_cell.length_c   1.000
_cell.angle_alpha   90.00
_cell.angle_beta   90.00
_cell.angle_gamma   90.00
#
_symmetry.space_group_name_H-M   'P 1'
#
loop_
_entity.id
_entity.type
_entity.pdbx_description
1 polymer ?
#
loop_
_entity_poly.entity_id
_entity_poly.type
_entity_poly.pdbx_seq_one_letter_code
_entity_poly.pdbx_strand_id
1 'polypeptide(L)'
;MSFYELIEKFYDPQICKQIQDPRLLLINIASSQILNEKKFYADQDRTRDELFQSLLQIADKDPEFVLQVAYYTRNKLLIRATSNFILAFATCYDSCKPFCRKYFNYIVKLPTDLIEVAEYSQLMRYYLKLEWGGFQNGYQRSIPYSLNCRKELNFSKMLQKCGANKFHQFTLHQLAKYCSDRRRKRIIYRFSELVDPTLFMKRYKKRAEKIKFMEKAQKKQKQKVIKKQDRQKAKQIQKQIQKKLKFGKKKRVLRALERKFITMKDIIQMFHISQPKYNVMCILRCRYPKNQDEFKQLFPQDEIVFEQEKCGKRMKLPKIITWERELSQAQNDKVWDKLIKENRITYLATIRNLKNILTGYLSPKAFTLLQQFLSNTQIIQSNKITMLQYYKAQEVLIQMKNERANIIYKLLNNAINITIKNLPTIPGKTHIFVDVTGSMSYELGNKSLQSVAFVVSQILRMKCEYMEYYIFGGQKNNEPYLRVNFTDQDLYESIQRCDMVRRQIGNYYAMIGQTIEDLLYKPKIFCDNIVIISDMAVQKCFRKDNISFEYLLSSYIHEVNPRVKIFFMDISGSGFQISANQNCHLLSGSSEKIIEYITIQYLDQIQEVLSFSNTLGNQQILKIE
;
A
#
# COMPACT_ATOMS: atom_id res chain seq x y z
N MET A 1 23.82 -24.83 -6.01
CA MET A 1 23.70 -24.88 -4.55
C MET A 1 22.36 -25.54 -4.25
N SER A 2 22.35 -26.50 -3.34
CA SER A 2 21.15 -27.25 -2.97
C SER A 2 20.21 -26.37 -2.13
N PHE A 3 18.92 -26.70 -2.14
CA PHE A 3 17.89 -26.09 -1.29
C PHE A 3 18.31 -26.05 0.20
N TYR A 4 18.99 -27.10 0.67
CA TYR A 4 19.42 -27.25 2.06
C TYR A 4 20.50 -26.23 2.48
N GLU A 5 21.45 -25.91 1.61
CA GLU A 5 22.50 -24.91 1.89
C GLU A 5 21.95 -23.47 1.92
N LEU A 6 20.85 -23.20 1.21
CA LEU A 6 20.12 -21.92 1.26
C LEU A 6 19.33 -21.77 2.56
N ILE A 7 18.76 -22.87 3.06
CA ILE A 7 18.08 -22.91 4.34
C ILE A 7 19.07 -22.59 5.47
N GLU A 8 20.16 -23.34 5.64
CA GLU A 8 21.05 -23.17 6.80
C GLU A 8 21.60 -21.75 7.01
N LYS A 9 21.78 -20.95 5.94
CA LYS A 9 22.35 -19.59 6.03
C LYS A 9 21.35 -18.48 6.31
N PHE A 10 20.09 -18.68 5.99
CA PHE A 10 19.06 -17.64 6.02
C PHE A 10 17.90 -17.95 6.97
N TYR A 11 17.83 -19.19 7.43
CA TYR A 11 16.75 -19.73 8.24
C TYR A 11 16.96 -19.35 9.70
N ASP A 12 16.07 -18.52 10.23
CA ASP A 12 15.88 -18.41 11.68
C ASP A 12 14.96 -19.56 12.13
N PRO A 13 15.47 -20.56 12.87
CA PRO A 13 14.66 -21.67 13.34
C PRO A 13 13.51 -21.22 14.25
N GLN A 14 13.59 -20.04 14.87
CA GLN A 14 12.52 -19.53 15.75
C GLN A 14 11.31 -19.05 14.96
N ILE A 15 11.51 -18.47 13.77
CA ILE A 15 10.42 -17.99 12.89
C ILE A 15 9.59 -19.16 12.34
N CYS A 16 10.24 -20.31 12.09
CA CYS A 16 9.62 -21.47 11.46
C CYS A 16 9.00 -22.46 12.45
N LYS A 17 9.37 -22.40 13.74
CA LYS A 17 8.95 -23.38 14.76
C LYS A 17 7.51 -23.22 15.25
N GLN A 18 6.76 -22.19 14.83
CA GLN A 18 5.51 -21.79 15.50
C GLN A 18 4.24 -21.74 14.63
N ILE A 19 4.31 -22.07 13.33
CA ILE A 19 3.12 -22.29 12.50
C ILE A 19 3.19 -23.69 11.88
N GLN A 20 2.12 -24.49 12.04
CA GLN A 20 2.09 -25.89 11.59
C GLN A 20 2.06 -26.03 10.05
N ASP A 21 1.50 -25.05 9.31
CA ASP A 21 1.49 -25.04 7.83
C ASP A 21 2.25 -23.81 7.27
N PRO A 22 3.37 -24.00 6.55
CA PRO A 22 4.11 -22.93 5.87
C PRO A 22 3.24 -22.06 4.94
N ARG A 23 2.22 -22.62 4.30
CA ARG A 23 1.31 -21.89 3.41
C ARG A 23 0.53 -20.81 4.16
N LEU A 24 0.04 -21.13 5.35
CA LEU A 24 -0.66 -20.19 6.21
C LEU A 24 0.28 -19.07 6.67
N LEU A 25 1.53 -19.40 7.01
CA LEU A 25 2.55 -18.41 7.35
C LEU A 25 2.77 -17.42 6.19
N LEU A 26 2.89 -17.91 4.95
CA LEU A 26 3.05 -17.04 3.78
C LEU A 26 1.83 -16.13 3.57
N ILE A 27 0.60 -16.64 3.70
CA ILE A 27 -0.62 -15.80 3.60
C ILE A 27 -0.55 -14.69 4.64
N ASN A 28 -0.26 -15.05 5.89
CA ASN A 28 -0.26 -14.13 7.01
C ASN A 28 0.77 -13.01 6.83
N ILE A 29 2.01 -13.35 6.46
CA ILE A 29 3.04 -12.34 6.18
C ILE A 29 2.62 -11.47 4.98
N ALA A 30 2.08 -12.09 3.91
CA ALA A 30 1.71 -11.37 2.70
C ALA A 30 0.50 -10.41 2.88
N SER A 31 -0.38 -10.68 3.83
CA SER A 31 -1.60 -9.88 4.09
C SER A 31 -1.39 -8.71 5.06
N SER A 32 -0.37 -8.79 5.91
CA SER A 32 -0.15 -7.86 7.03
C SER A 32 1.10 -6.99 6.86
N GLN A 33 2.17 -7.53 6.28
CA GLN A 33 3.39 -6.80 6.04
C GLN A 33 3.29 -6.04 4.71
N ILE A 34 2.74 -4.83 4.78
CA ILE A 34 2.77 -3.90 3.65
C ILE A 34 4.22 -3.47 3.45
N LEU A 35 4.91 -4.10 2.50
CA LEU A 35 6.27 -3.70 2.10
C LEU A 35 6.27 -2.20 1.83
N ASN A 36 7.11 -1.47 2.57
CA ASN A 36 7.10 -0.03 2.51
C ASN A 36 7.77 0.41 1.21
N GLU A 37 6.99 0.94 0.25
CA GLU A 37 7.50 1.45 -1.03
C GLU A 37 8.65 2.46 -0.86
N LYS A 38 8.76 3.14 0.30
CA LYS A 38 9.86 4.05 0.62
C LYS A 38 11.16 3.29 0.93
N LYS A 39 11.09 2.11 1.55
CA LYS A 39 12.22 1.30 2.02
C LYS A 39 12.65 0.20 1.04
N PHE A 40 12.06 0.14 -0.16
CA PHE A 40 12.50 -0.76 -1.24
C PHE A 40 14.04 -0.82 -1.39
N TYR A 41 14.66 0.35 -1.35
CA TYR A 41 16.11 0.55 -1.53
C TYR A 41 16.87 0.74 -0.19
N ALA A 42 16.21 0.47 0.94
CA ALA A 42 16.84 0.51 2.25
C ALA A 42 17.55 -0.82 2.53
N ASP A 43 18.68 -0.71 3.22
CA ASP A 43 19.60 -1.81 3.48
C ASP A 43 19.06 -2.86 4.47
N GLN A 44 18.05 -2.48 5.27
CA GLN A 44 17.45 -3.30 6.32
C GLN A 44 15.93 -3.22 6.23
N ASP A 45 15.31 -4.35 5.87
CA ASP A 45 13.87 -4.51 5.91
C ASP A 45 13.53 -5.94 6.37
N ARG A 46 13.37 -6.11 7.69
CA ARG A 46 13.07 -7.39 8.33
C ARG A 46 11.82 -8.04 7.72
N THR A 47 10.82 -7.25 7.34
CA THR A 47 9.58 -7.75 6.72
C THR A 47 9.84 -8.45 5.39
N ARG A 48 10.80 -7.92 4.63
CA ARG A 48 11.23 -8.51 3.36
C ARG A 48 11.99 -9.81 3.54
N ASP A 49 12.82 -9.89 4.58
CA ASP A 49 13.59 -11.09 4.91
C ASP A 49 12.66 -12.22 5.37
N GLU A 50 11.67 -11.93 6.22
CA GLU A 50 10.64 -12.86 6.67
C GLU A 50 9.77 -13.36 5.50
N LEU A 51 9.34 -12.45 4.61
CA LEU A 51 8.62 -12.83 3.40
C LEU A 51 9.48 -13.72 2.48
N PHE A 52 10.77 -13.42 2.32
CA PHE A 52 11.66 -14.27 1.52
C PHE A 52 11.83 -15.67 2.13
N GLN A 53 11.96 -15.78 3.45
CA GLN A 53 12.05 -17.09 4.12
C GLN A 53 10.79 -17.93 3.95
N SER A 54 9.61 -17.34 4.15
CA SER A 54 8.34 -18.05 3.99
C SER A 54 8.13 -18.55 2.55
N LEU A 55 8.59 -17.78 1.55
CA LEU A 55 8.57 -18.20 0.16
C LEU A 55 9.45 -19.43 -0.10
N LEU A 56 10.67 -19.47 0.46
CA LEU A 56 11.57 -20.61 0.31
C LEU A 56 10.98 -21.91 0.87
N GLN A 57 10.25 -21.85 1.99
CA GLN A 57 9.66 -23.05 2.61
C GLN A 57 8.60 -23.74 1.74
N ILE A 58 7.98 -23.00 0.83
CA ILE A 58 6.87 -23.46 0.00
C ILE A 58 7.31 -23.72 -1.44
N ALA A 59 8.25 -22.94 -1.98
CA ALA A 59 8.53 -22.88 -3.42
C ALA A 59 8.85 -24.24 -4.07
N ASP A 60 9.49 -25.16 -3.36
CA ASP A 60 9.78 -26.52 -3.86
C ASP A 60 8.66 -27.54 -3.58
N LYS A 61 7.79 -27.28 -2.61
CA LYS A 61 6.69 -28.19 -2.20
C LYS A 61 5.38 -27.89 -2.93
N ASP A 62 5.04 -26.61 -3.03
CA ASP A 62 3.82 -26.10 -3.64
C ASP A 62 4.11 -24.80 -4.44
N PRO A 63 4.86 -24.90 -5.56
CA PRO A 63 5.30 -23.74 -6.34
C PRO A 63 4.18 -22.88 -6.92
N GLU A 64 3.02 -23.47 -7.25
CA GLU A 64 1.89 -22.72 -7.79
C GLU A 64 1.24 -21.85 -6.72
N PHE A 65 1.15 -22.36 -5.48
CA PHE A 65 0.58 -21.62 -4.36
C PHE A 65 1.28 -20.28 -4.11
N VAL A 66 2.59 -20.20 -4.33
CA VAL A 66 3.33 -18.93 -4.29
C VAL A 66 2.72 -17.87 -5.23
N LEU A 67 2.37 -18.25 -6.46
CA LEU A 67 1.76 -17.33 -7.44
C LEU A 67 0.29 -17.04 -7.12
N GLN A 68 -0.42 -18.02 -6.56
CA GLN A 68 -1.80 -17.86 -6.10
C GLN A 68 -1.90 -16.84 -4.97
N VAL A 69 -0.98 -16.90 -3.98
CA VAL A 69 -0.87 -15.87 -2.94
C VAL A 69 -0.56 -14.52 -3.58
N ALA A 70 0.40 -14.42 -4.51
CA ALA A 70 0.68 -13.15 -5.18
C ALA A 70 -0.55 -12.57 -5.91
N TYR A 71 -1.33 -13.42 -6.58
CA TYR A 71 -2.56 -13.05 -7.26
C TYR A 71 -3.65 -12.59 -6.27
N TYR A 72 -3.84 -13.34 -5.19
CA TYR A 72 -4.77 -13.05 -4.10
C TYR A 72 -4.45 -11.70 -3.44
N THR A 73 -3.20 -11.51 -3.02
CA THR A 73 -2.69 -10.26 -2.41
C THR A 73 -2.92 -9.06 -3.33
N ARG A 74 -2.78 -9.21 -4.66
CA ARG A 74 -2.99 -8.11 -5.62
C ARG A 74 -4.44 -7.77 -5.89
N ASN A 75 -5.29 -8.79 -6.00
CA ASN A 75 -6.62 -8.66 -6.58
C ASN A 75 -7.72 -8.65 -5.54
N LYS A 76 -7.57 -9.41 -4.46
CA LYS A 76 -8.48 -9.41 -3.32
C LYS A 76 -8.05 -8.41 -2.25
N LEU A 77 -6.82 -8.51 -1.74
CA LEU A 77 -6.33 -7.65 -0.64
C LEU A 77 -5.89 -6.25 -1.09
N LEU A 78 -5.67 -6.05 -2.39
CA LEU A 78 -5.22 -4.79 -3.00
C LEU A 78 -3.83 -4.32 -2.52
N ILE A 79 -3.02 -5.23 -1.98
CA ILE A 79 -1.65 -4.97 -1.53
C ILE A 79 -0.71 -5.14 -2.72
N ARG A 80 -0.08 -4.03 -3.10
CA ARG A 80 0.70 -3.96 -4.34
C ARG A 80 2.13 -4.47 -4.19
N ALA A 81 2.88 -3.90 -3.23
CA ALA A 81 4.33 -4.07 -3.16
C ALA A 81 4.70 -5.52 -2.82
N THR A 82 4.02 -6.11 -1.83
CA THR A 82 4.17 -7.52 -1.43
C THR A 82 3.88 -8.48 -2.58
N SER A 83 2.78 -8.28 -3.31
CA SER A 83 2.46 -9.10 -4.50
C SER A 83 3.54 -9.01 -5.59
N ASN A 84 4.05 -7.81 -5.87
CA ASN A 84 5.12 -7.63 -6.86
C ASN A 84 6.45 -8.28 -6.42
N PHE A 85 6.73 -8.30 -5.11
CA PHE A 85 7.89 -8.99 -4.55
C PHE A 85 7.79 -10.52 -4.71
N ILE A 86 6.65 -11.09 -4.35
CA ILE A 86 6.39 -12.54 -4.51
C ILE A 86 6.49 -12.94 -5.98
N LEU A 87 5.93 -12.14 -6.90
CA LEU A 87 6.06 -12.41 -8.34
C LEU A 87 7.51 -12.33 -8.81
N ALA A 88 8.30 -11.38 -8.31
CA ALA A 88 9.72 -11.30 -8.65
C ALA A 88 10.49 -12.54 -8.19
N PHE A 89 10.25 -13.01 -6.97
CA PHE A 89 10.77 -14.28 -6.46
C PHE A 89 10.41 -15.44 -7.41
N ALA A 90 9.13 -15.59 -7.72
CA ALA A 90 8.62 -16.66 -8.58
C ALA A 90 9.27 -16.68 -9.98
N THR A 91 9.56 -15.51 -10.56
CA THR A 91 10.23 -15.43 -11.86
C THR A 91 11.71 -15.81 -11.80
N CYS A 92 12.34 -15.75 -10.62
CA CYS A 92 13.75 -16.07 -10.40
C CYS A 92 13.95 -17.53 -9.97
N TYR A 93 13.03 -18.07 -9.17
CA TYR A 93 13.10 -19.41 -8.59
C TYR A 93 12.62 -20.50 -9.55
N ASP A 94 13.39 -21.57 -9.74
CA ASP A 94 13.16 -22.54 -10.82
C ASP A 94 11.80 -23.27 -10.72
N SER A 95 11.45 -23.78 -9.53
CA SER A 95 10.20 -24.52 -9.27
C SER A 95 8.94 -23.69 -9.55
N CYS A 96 8.99 -22.37 -9.37
CA CYS A 96 7.86 -21.45 -9.59
C CYS A 96 7.70 -20.99 -11.05
N LYS A 97 8.75 -21.10 -11.88
CA LYS A 97 8.76 -20.58 -13.26
C LYS A 97 7.61 -21.11 -14.14
N PRO A 98 7.23 -22.41 -14.11
CA PRO A 98 6.15 -22.95 -14.93
C PRO A 98 4.83 -22.20 -14.77
N PHE A 99 4.51 -21.74 -13.56
CA PHE A 99 3.24 -21.09 -13.22
C PHE A 99 3.22 -19.58 -13.53
N CYS A 100 4.38 -18.96 -13.72
CA CYS A 100 4.48 -17.51 -13.92
C CYS A 100 3.60 -17.00 -15.07
N ARG A 101 3.55 -17.70 -16.21
CA ARG A 101 2.77 -17.25 -17.38
C ARG A 101 1.27 -17.15 -17.10
N LYS A 102 0.73 -18.05 -16.26
CA LYS A 102 -0.69 -18.08 -15.87
C LYS A 102 -1.09 -16.83 -15.08
N TYR A 103 -0.26 -16.41 -14.13
CA TYR A 103 -0.62 -15.36 -13.17
C TYR A 103 -0.06 -13.96 -13.49
N PHE A 104 1.04 -13.85 -14.25
CA PHE A 104 1.78 -12.60 -14.43
C PHE A 104 0.91 -11.43 -14.91
N ASN A 105 0.04 -11.67 -15.89
CA ASN A 105 -0.77 -10.63 -16.51
C ASN A 105 -1.86 -10.06 -15.57
N TYR A 106 -2.29 -10.85 -14.59
CA TYR A 106 -3.30 -10.47 -13.61
C TYR A 106 -2.69 -9.82 -12.36
N ILE A 107 -1.41 -10.11 -12.07
CA ILE A 107 -0.66 -9.47 -10.99
C ILE A 107 -0.15 -8.10 -11.43
N VAL A 108 0.50 -8.04 -12.59
CA VAL A 108 1.08 -6.80 -13.16
C VAL A 108 -0.04 -6.00 -13.84
N LYS A 109 -0.52 -4.93 -13.19
CA LYS A 109 -1.64 -4.11 -13.70
C LYS A 109 -1.21 -2.80 -14.34
N LEU A 110 -0.17 -2.16 -13.83
CA LEU A 110 0.34 -0.89 -14.37
C LEU A 110 1.80 -1.02 -14.86
N PRO A 111 2.27 -0.12 -15.75
CA PRO A 111 3.66 -0.10 -16.18
C PRO A 111 4.68 0.02 -15.03
N THR A 112 4.27 0.65 -13.92
CA THR A 112 5.12 0.75 -12.73
C THR A 112 5.24 -0.56 -11.96
N ASP A 113 4.31 -1.51 -12.14
CA ASP A 113 4.35 -2.84 -11.53
C ASP A 113 5.47 -3.63 -12.19
N LEU A 114 5.55 -3.55 -13.52
CA LEU A 114 6.61 -4.19 -14.28
C LEU A 114 8.01 -3.66 -13.89
N ILE A 115 8.12 -2.34 -13.66
CA ILE A 115 9.36 -1.74 -13.15
C ILE A 115 9.69 -2.28 -11.76
N GLU A 116 8.74 -2.28 -10.84
CA GLU A 116 8.93 -2.73 -9.46
C GLU A 116 9.29 -4.22 -9.38
N VAL A 117 8.64 -5.08 -10.16
CA VAL A 117 8.99 -6.51 -10.28
C VAL A 117 10.41 -6.69 -10.82
N ALA A 118 10.82 -5.89 -11.82
CA ALA A 118 12.18 -5.93 -12.35
C ALA A 118 13.20 -5.48 -11.29
N GLU A 119 12.88 -4.44 -10.52
CA GLU A 119 13.74 -3.99 -9.42
C GLU A 119 13.87 -5.07 -8.35
N TYR A 120 12.76 -5.70 -7.92
CA TYR A 120 12.80 -6.81 -6.96
C TYR A 120 13.52 -8.02 -7.54
N SER A 121 13.43 -8.30 -8.84
CA SER A 121 14.16 -9.41 -9.46
C SER A 121 15.68 -9.20 -9.39
N GLN A 122 16.18 -7.96 -9.53
CA GLN A 122 17.59 -7.68 -9.28
C GLN A 122 17.97 -7.96 -7.83
N LEU A 123 17.11 -7.57 -6.89
CA LEU A 123 17.30 -7.84 -5.47
C LEU A 123 17.32 -9.35 -5.17
N MET A 124 16.41 -10.13 -5.77
CA MET A 124 16.35 -11.59 -5.62
C MET A 124 17.65 -12.29 -5.99
N ARG A 125 18.38 -11.76 -6.96
CA ARG A 125 19.69 -12.33 -7.34
C ARG A 125 20.68 -12.26 -6.18
N TYR A 126 20.64 -11.23 -5.33
CA TYR A 126 21.52 -11.15 -4.16
C TYR A 126 21.10 -12.12 -3.07
N TYR A 127 19.79 -12.25 -2.83
CA TYR A 127 19.25 -13.25 -1.92
C TYR A 127 19.63 -14.68 -2.37
N LEU A 128 19.52 -14.99 -3.67
CA LEU A 128 19.79 -16.33 -4.20
C LEU A 128 21.28 -16.62 -4.49
N LYS A 129 22.13 -15.61 -4.77
CA LYS A 129 23.58 -15.77 -5.05
C LYS A 129 24.49 -15.69 -3.82
N LEU A 130 23.96 -15.48 -2.62
CA LEU A 130 24.74 -15.53 -1.37
C LEU A 130 25.87 -14.51 -1.22
N GLU A 131 25.77 -13.35 -1.88
CA GLU A 131 26.55 -12.16 -1.47
C GLU A 131 25.97 -11.50 -0.21
N TRP A 132 24.82 -12.00 0.27
CA TRP A 132 24.23 -11.65 1.55
C TRP A 132 24.85 -12.53 2.65
N GLY A 133 25.59 -11.90 3.57
CA GLY A 133 26.34 -12.62 4.61
C GLY A 133 25.53 -13.06 5.83
N GLY A 134 24.20 -13.12 5.74
CA GLY A 134 23.34 -13.54 6.85
C GLY A 134 23.47 -12.67 8.11
N PHE A 135 22.99 -13.21 9.22
CA PHE A 135 23.36 -12.75 10.56
C PHE A 135 24.66 -13.48 10.96
N GLN A 136 25.75 -12.73 11.18
CA GLN A 136 26.93 -13.25 11.87
C GLN A 136 27.10 -12.47 13.17
N ASN A 137 27.27 -13.17 14.29
CA ASN A 137 27.48 -12.58 15.62
C ASN A 137 26.37 -11.61 16.08
N GLY A 138 25.11 -11.86 15.74
CA GLY A 138 23.98 -11.03 16.17
C GLY A 138 23.82 -9.69 15.44
N TYR A 139 24.64 -9.40 14.42
CA TYR A 139 24.53 -8.20 13.60
C TYR A 139 24.14 -8.54 12.15
N GLN A 140 23.11 -7.89 11.63
CA GLN A 140 22.59 -8.06 10.26
C GLN A 140 23.56 -7.41 9.25
N ARG A 141 24.12 -8.16 8.29
CA ARG A 141 24.85 -7.57 7.16
C ARG A 141 23.87 -6.85 6.22
N SER A 142 24.16 -5.60 5.90
CA SER A 142 23.39 -4.79 4.95
C SER A 142 23.60 -5.27 3.51
N ILE A 143 22.54 -5.21 2.70
CA ILE A 143 22.73 -5.14 1.23
C ILE A 143 23.46 -3.82 0.96
N PRO A 144 24.62 -3.81 0.29
CA PRO A 144 25.41 -2.59 0.21
C PRO A 144 24.65 -1.44 -0.46
N TYR A 145 24.53 -0.30 0.22
CA TYR A 145 24.08 0.96 -0.36
C TYR A 145 24.83 1.33 -1.66
N SER A 146 26.01 0.77 -1.89
CA SER A 146 26.88 1.00 -3.05
C SER A 146 26.46 0.24 -4.31
N LEU A 147 25.48 -0.67 -4.21
CA LEU A 147 25.12 -1.55 -5.31
C LEU A 147 24.56 -0.79 -6.50
N ASN A 148 25.28 -0.87 -7.61
CA ASN A 148 24.94 -0.20 -8.84
C ASN A 148 24.08 -1.12 -9.72
N CYS A 149 22.81 -1.26 -9.37
CA CYS A 149 21.91 -2.20 -10.03
C CYS A 149 21.80 -2.00 -11.56
N ARG A 150 22.10 -0.79 -12.09
CA ARG A 150 22.11 -0.55 -13.55
C ARG A 150 23.41 -0.94 -14.26
N LYS A 151 24.55 -1.12 -13.56
CA LYS A 151 25.80 -1.54 -14.22
C LYS A 151 25.76 -3.00 -14.65
N GLU A 152 25.02 -3.84 -13.93
CA GLU A 152 24.95 -5.28 -14.16
C GLU A 152 23.49 -5.77 -14.16
N LEU A 153 22.67 -5.14 -15.00
CA LEU A 153 21.31 -5.61 -15.20
C LEU A 153 21.33 -7.02 -15.77
N ASN A 154 20.73 -7.95 -15.05
CA ASN A 154 20.51 -9.30 -15.53
C ASN A 154 19.20 -9.81 -14.93
N PHE A 155 18.29 -10.23 -15.80
CA PHE A 155 16.94 -10.66 -15.45
C PHE A 155 16.75 -12.11 -15.89
N SER A 156 15.94 -12.87 -15.17
CA SER A 156 15.62 -14.23 -15.56
C SER A 156 14.94 -14.26 -16.94
N LYS A 157 15.18 -15.32 -17.73
CA LYS A 157 14.51 -15.52 -19.01
C LYS A 157 12.99 -15.54 -18.86
N MET A 158 12.49 -16.02 -17.72
CA MET A 158 11.05 -16.05 -17.42
C MET A 158 10.48 -14.62 -17.27
N LEU A 159 11.13 -13.77 -16.48
CA LEU A 159 10.72 -12.37 -16.32
C LEU A 159 10.78 -11.62 -17.65
N GLN A 160 11.84 -11.82 -18.44
CA GLN A 160 11.97 -11.19 -19.76
C GLN A 160 10.79 -11.56 -20.67
N LYS A 161 10.47 -12.85 -20.79
CA LYS A 161 9.37 -13.35 -21.62
C LYS A 161 7.99 -12.85 -21.16
N CYS A 162 7.68 -13.00 -19.87
CA CYS A 162 6.39 -12.58 -19.32
C CYS A 162 6.25 -11.05 -19.35
N GLY A 163 7.31 -10.31 -19.03
CA GLY A 163 7.33 -8.85 -19.08
C GLY A 163 7.19 -8.31 -20.49
N ALA A 164 7.84 -8.93 -21.48
CA ALA A 164 7.68 -8.57 -22.88
C ALA A 164 6.24 -8.80 -23.35
N ASN A 165 5.63 -9.96 -23.04
CA ASN A 165 4.22 -10.23 -23.35
C ASN A 165 3.32 -9.16 -22.69
N LYS A 166 3.50 -8.91 -21.39
CA LYS A 166 2.66 -7.96 -20.66
C LYS A 166 2.74 -6.54 -21.22
N PHE A 167 3.90 -6.11 -21.70
CA PHE A 167 4.10 -4.76 -22.22
C PHE A 167 3.12 -4.41 -23.35
N HIS A 168 2.78 -5.39 -24.20
CA HIS A 168 1.84 -5.20 -25.31
C HIS A 168 0.43 -4.84 -24.85
N GLN A 169 0.06 -5.22 -23.62
CA GLN A 169 -1.26 -4.94 -23.05
C GLN A 169 -1.37 -3.55 -22.42
N PHE A 170 -0.25 -2.83 -22.25
CA PHE A 170 -0.31 -1.48 -21.70
C PHE A 170 -0.78 -0.48 -22.74
N THR A 171 -1.83 0.27 -22.39
CA THR A 171 -2.32 1.32 -23.27
C THR A 171 -1.31 2.46 -23.38
N LEU A 172 -1.34 3.19 -24.50
CA LEU A 172 -0.54 4.40 -24.69
C LEU A 172 -0.76 5.40 -23.54
N HIS A 173 -1.99 5.50 -23.05
CA HIS A 173 -2.34 6.32 -21.90
C HIS A 173 -1.61 5.88 -20.61
N GLN A 174 -1.62 4.58 -20.30
CA GLN A 174 -0.89 4.05 -19.14
C GLN A 174 0.61 4.32 -19.26
N LEU A 175 1.21 4.04 -20.42
CA LEU A 175 2.64 4.28 -20.63
C LEU A 175 3.00 5.75 -20.46
N ALA A 176 2.24 6.68 -21.06
CA ALA A 176 2.48 8.11 -20.94
C ALA A 176 2.30 8.64 -19.50
N LYS A 177 1.37 8.08 -18.72
CA LYS A 177 1.12 8.48 -17.32
C LYS A 177 2.21 7.97 -16.39
N TYR A 178 2.56 6.69 -16.53
CA TYR A 178 3.37 5.96 -15.55
C TYR A 178 4.86 5.93 -15.87
N CYS A 179 5.26 5.99 -17.15
CA CYS A 179 6.67 5.93 -17.57
C CYS A 179 7.36 7.31 -17.68
N SER A 180 6.80 8.35 -17.07
CA SER A 180 7.36 9.70 -17.19
C SER A 180 8.64 9.90 -16.36
N ASP A 181 9.65 10.57 -16.94
CA ASP A 181 10.89 10.98 -16.25
C ASP A 181 10.62 11.77 -14.95
N ARG A 182 9.48 12.47 -14.88
CA ARG A 182 9.07 13.23 -13.69
C ARG A 182 8.75 12.33 -12.50
N ARG A 183 8.10 11.18 -12.73
CA ARG A 183 7.81 10.21 -11.67
C ARG A 183 9.12 9.62 -11.13
N ARG A 184 10.00 9.16 -12.02
CA ARG A 184 11.32 8.64 -11.65
C ARG A 184 12.11 9.63 -10.79
N LYS A 185 12.20 10.89 -11.21
CA LYS A 185 12.86 11.94 -10.44
C LYS A 185 12.24 12.11 -9.05
N ARG A 186 10.91 12.08 -8.93
CA ARG A 186 10.22 12.13 -7.61
C ARG A 186 10.63 10.98 -6.70
N ILE A 187 10.73 9.76 -7.24
CA ILE A 187 11.15 8.58 -6.46
C ILE A 187 12.59 8.75 -5.98
N ILE A 188 13.52 9.09 -6.88
CA ILE A 188 14.93 9.39 -6.53
C ILE A 188 15.02 10.45 -5.44
N TYR A 189 14.20 11.51 -5.55
CA TYR A 189 14.17 12.57 -4.54
C TYR A 189 13.64 12.10 -3.19
N ARG A 190 12.59 11.28 -3.16
CA ARG A 190 12.08 10.73 -1.89
C ARG A 190 13.13 9.82 -1.24
N PHE A 191 13.75 8.95 -2.04
CA PHE A 191 14.83 8.10 -1.56
C PHE A 191 15.99 8.93 -0.99
N SER A 192 16.40 10.01 -1.67
CA SER A 192 17.44 10.90 -1.15
C SER A 192 17.10 11.51 0.23
N GLU A 193 15.82 11.72 0.57
CA GLU A 193 15.42 12.22 1.91
C GLU A 193 15.53 11.15 2.98
N LEU A 194 15.37 9.87 2.63
CA LEU A 194 15.56 8.78 3.57
C LEU A 194 17.03 8.61 3.91
N VAL A 195 17.90 8.75 2.90
CA VAL A 195 19.36 8.66 3.08
C VAL A 195 19.90 9.83 3.89
N ASP A 196 19.41 11.03 3.61
CA ASP A 196 19.79 12.27 4.30
C ASP A 196 18.53 13.08 4.63
N PRO A 197 17.99 12.92 5.86
CA PRO A 197 16.81 13.66 6.33
C PRO A 197 16.98 15.18 6.25
N THR A 198 18.19 15.72 6.27
CA THR A 198 18.43 17.17 6.16
C THR A 198 18.04 17.72 4.78
N LEU A 199 18.01 16.88 3.74
CA LEU A 199 17.58 17.26 2.39
C LEU A 199 16.10 17.61 2.32
N PHE A 200 15.27 17.00 3.18
CA PHE A 200 13.87 17.36 3.32
C PHE A 200 13.75 18.79 3.86
N MET A 201 14.45 19.09 4.96
CA MET A 201 14.44 20.43 5.59
C MET A 201 14.97 21.51 4.64
N LYS A 202 16.06 21.25 3.90
CA LYS A 202 16.58 22.17 2.88
C LYS A 202 15.56 22.44 1.76
N ARG A 203 14.79 21.43 1.35
CA ARG A 203 13.71 21.59 0.36
C ARG A 203 12.52 22.35 0.91
N TYR A 204 12.11 22.05 2.13
CA TYR A 204 11.03 22.73 2.81
C TYR A 204 11.33 24.23 2.91
N LYS A 205 12.52 24.60 3.41
CA LYS A 205 12.99 25.99 3.46
C LYS A 205 12.95 26.66 2.08
N LYS A 206 13.51 26.00 1.05
CA LYS A 206 13.48 26.52 -0.32
C LYS A 206 12.07 26.69 -0.90
N ARG A 207 11.14 25.79 -0.58
CA ARG A 207 9.74 25.88 -1.01
C ARG A 207 9.04 27.03 -0.28
N ALA A 208 9.26 27.18 1.02
CA ALA A 208 8.75 28.29 1.81
C ALA A 208 9.25 29.64 1.27
N GLU A 209 10.53 29.77 0.95
CA GLU A 209 11.10 30.94 0.30
C GLU A 209 10.44 31.23 -1.06
N LYS A 210 10.23 30.20 -1.89
CA LYS A 210 9.55 30.34 -3.18
C LYS A 210 8.10 30.79 -3.01
N ILE A 211 7.37 30.25 -2.04
CA ILE A 211 5.99 30.65 -1.73
C ILE A 211 5.96 32.11 -1.27
N LYS A 212 6.80 32.48 -0.30
CA LYS A 212 6.96 33.88 0.15
C LYS A 212 7.27 34.83 -1.02
N PHE A 213 8.14 34.41 -1.95
CA PHE A 213 8.44 35.19 -3.15
C PHE A 213 7.23 35.31 -4.09
N MET A 214 6.50 34.22 -4.31
CA MET A 214 5.28 34.23 -5.15
C MET A 214 4.18 35.09 -4.54
N GLU A 215 3.96 35.02 -3.23
CA GLU A 215 3.01 35.86 -2.50
C GLU A 215 3.39 37.33 -2.60
N LYS A 216 4.68 37.67 -2.43
CA LYS A 216 5.19 39.03 -2.66
C LYS A 216 4.96 39.48 -4.10
N ALA A 217 5.17 38.61 -5.09
CA ALA A 217 4.94 38.91 -6.50
C ALA A 217 3.44 39.12 -6.81
N GLN A 218 2.55 38.31 -6.22
CA GLN A 218 1.10 38.46 -6.34
C GLN A 218 0.59 39.72 -5.64
N LYS A 219 1.07 40.04 -4.43
CA LYS A 219 0.76 41.30 -3.74
C LYS A 219 1.19 42.51 -4.56
N LYS A 220 2.39 42.48 -5.16
CA LYS A 220 2.87 43.51 -6.09
C LYS A 220 2.01 43.60 -7.36
N GLN A 221 1.57 42.47 -7.93
CA GLN A 221 0.63 42.45 -9.05
C GLN A 221 -0.72 43.08 -8.73
N LYS A 222 -1.22 42.89 -7.50
CA LYS A 222 -2.46 43.51 -7.01
C LYS A 222 -2.29 45.00 -6.71
N GLN A 223 -1.08 45.49 -6.46
CA GLN A 223 -0.83 46.86 -5.97
C GLN A 223 -0.50 47.93 -7.01
N LYS A 224 -0.04 47.62 -8.24
CA LYS A 224 -0.06 48.53 -9.42
C LYS A 224 0.61 47.92 -10.67
N VAL A 225 0.14 48.37 -11.84
CA VAL A 225 0.58 48.12 -13.23
C VAL A 225 2.07 47.75 -13.33
N ILE A 226 2.36 46.53 -13.80
CA ILE A 226 3.75 46.09 -14.01
C ILE A 226 4.35 46.85 -15.21
N LYS A 227 5.27 47.79 -14.95
CA LYS A 227 6.19 48.28 -15.98
C LYS A 227 7.13 47.13 -16.40
N LYS A 228 7.33 46.96 -17.72
CA LYS A 228 8.04 45.85 -18.39
C LYS A 228 9.43 45.54 -17.78
N GLN A 229 10.08 46.54 -17.19
CA GLN A 229 11.42 46.48 -16.58
C GLN A 229 11.48 45.65 -15.27
N ASP A 230 10.43 45.66 -14.43
CA ASP A 230 10.43 44.89 -13.17
C ASP A 230 10.31 43.39 -13.40
N ARG A 231 9.60 43.01 -14.46
CA ARG A 231 9.46 41.61 -14.90
C ARG A 231 10.79 41.06 -15.43
N GLN A 232 11.62 41.91 -16.03
CA GLN A 232 12.96 41.54 -16.52
C GLN A 232 13.97 41.42 -15.36
N LYS A 233 13.97 42.36 -14.41
CA LYS A 233 14.81 42.29 -13.20
C LYS A 233 14.48 41.05 -12.35
N ALA A 234 13.19 40.71 -12.17
CA ALA A 234 12.79 39.50 -11.46
C ALA A 234 13.26 38.20 -12.18
N LYS A 235 13.20 38.15 -13.51
CA LYS A 235 13.74 37.02 -14.30
C LYS A 235 15.26 36.92 -14.19
N GLN A 236 15.98 38.04 -14.13
CA GLN A 236 17.44 38.06 -13.94
C GLN A 236 17.85 37.59 -12.54
N ILE A 237 17.18 38.07 -11.49
CA ILE A 237 17.42 37.63 -10.10
C ILE A 237 17.09 36.14 -9.96
N GLN A 238 16.00 35.67 -10.58
CA GLN A 238 15.65 34.25 -10.60
C GLN A 238 16.71 33.40 -11.33
N LYS A 239 17.28 33.89 -12.44
CA LYS A 239 18.41 33.24 -13.13
C LYS A 239 19.69 33.24 -12.29
N GLN A 240 20.00 34.32 -11.57
CA GLN A 240 21.16 34.42 -10.68
C GLN A 240 21.03 33.51 -9.45
N ILE A 241 19.84 33.46 -8.81
CA ILE A 241 19.55 32.54 -7.71
C ILE A 241 19.59 31.07 -8.20
N GLN A 242 19.09 30.79 -9.42
CA GLN A 242 19.23 29.46 -10.01
C GLN A 242 20.67 29.08 -10.35
N LYS A 243 21.51 30.06 -10.77
CA LYS A 243 22.96 29.88 -11.00
C LYS A 243 23.73 29.69 -9.69
N LYS A 244 23.42 30.42 -8.61
CA LYS A 244 24.04 30.24 -7.28
C LYS A 244 23.60 28.91 -6.62
N LEU A 245 22.40 28.40 -6.91
CA LEU A 245 21.84 27.18 -6.28
C LEU A 245 22.02 25.87 -7.09
N LYS A 246 22.72 25.89 -8.22
CA LYS A 246 23.14 24.68 -8.95
C LYS A 246 24.56 24.92 -9.47
N PHE A 247 25.51 24.00 -9.41
CA PHE A 247 25.44 22.85 -10.31
C PHE A 247 26.38 21.66 -9.98
N GLY A 248 27.34 21.77 -9.05
CA GLY A 248 28.35 20.72 -8.84
C GLY A 248 27.85 19.48 -8.10
N LYS A 249 27.66 19.58 -6.77
CA LYS A 249 27.37 18.41 -5.90
C LYS A 249 25.99 17.78 -6.17
N LYS A 250 24.95 18.59 -6.40
CA LYS A 250 23.56 18.10 -6.59
C LYS A 250 23.37 17.27 -7.87
N LYS A 251 24.08 17.62 -8.95
CA LYS A 251 24.02 16.88 -10.23
C LYS A 251 24.80 15.56 -10.12
N ARG A 252 25.90 15.53 -9.34
CA ARG A 252 26.71 14.34 -9.08
C ARG A 252 25.97 13.31 -8.22
N VAL A 253 25.31 13.75 -7.13
CA VAL A 253 24.46 12.88 -6.28
C VAL A 253 23.26 12.33 -7.06
N LEU A 254 22.56 13.18 -7.84
CA LEU A 254 21.46 12.70 -8.70
C LEU A 254 21.94 11.68 -9.75
N ARG A 255 23.09 11.89 -10.40
CA ARG A 255 23.66 10.92 -11.36
C ARG A 255 24.09 9.61 -10.71
N ALA A 256 24.61 9.66 -9.48
CA ALA A 256 24.96 8.46 -8.72
C ALA A 256 23.71 7.66 -8.33
N LEU A 257 22.65 8.33 -7.88
CA LEU A 257 21.37 7.69 -7.56
C LEU A 257 20.59 7.25 -8.81
N GLU A 258 20.71 7.93 -9.96
CA GLU A 258 20.11 7.52 -11.24
C GLU A 258 20.57 6.13 -11.72
N ARG A 259 21.68 5.63 -11.18
CA ARG A 259 22.18 4.29 -11.44
C ARG A 259 21.52 3.21 -10.56
N LYS A 260 20.74 3.61 -9.55
CA LYS A 260 20.03 2.72 -8.63
C LYS A 260 18.58 2.40 -9.04
N PHE A 261 17.99 3.13 -9.97
CA PHE A 261 16.57 2.95 -10.33
C PHE A 261 16.43 2.47 -11.75
N ILE A 262 15.74 1.34 -11.94
CA ILE A 262 15.47 0.77 -13.26
C ILE A 262 14.43 1.65 -13.97
N THR A 263 14.50 1.67 -15.30
CA THR A 263 13.54 2.40 -16.13
C THR A 263 12.84 1.50 -17.11
N MET A 264 11.70 1.98 -17.60
CA MET A 264 11.04 1.33 -18.73
C MET A 264 11.96 1.22 -19.97
N LYS A 265 12.91 2.15 -20.15
CA LYS A 265 13.92 2.04 -21.21
C LYS A 265 14.82 0.82 -20.99
N ASP A 266 15.28 0.61 -19.77
CA ASP A 266 16.13 -0.55 -19.43
C ASP A 266 15.35 -1.84 -19.65
N ILE A 267 14.08 -1.90 -19.24
CA ILE A 267 13.20 -3.06 -19.43
C ILE A 267 13.00 -3.38 -20.91
N ILE A 268 12.68 -2.38 -21.74
CA ILE A 268 12.54 -2.58 -23.19
C ILE A 268 13.80 -3.18 -23.81
N GLN A 269 14.97 -2.64 -23.44
CA GLN A 269 16.25 -3.10 -23.98
C GLN A 269 16.58 -4.52 -23.49
N MET A 270 16.42 -4.78 -22.20
CA MET A 270 16.82 -6.05 -21.57
C MET A 270 15.81 -7.18 -21.80
N PHE A 271 14.55 -6.87 -22.08
CA PHE A 271 13.51 -7.87 -22.37
C PHE A 271 13.27 -8.01 -23.87
N HIS A 272 14.08 -7.33 -24.70
CA HIS A 272 14.01 -7.35 -26.17
C HIS A 272 12.62 -7.01 -26.72
N ILE A 273 11.98 -5.98 -26.13
CA ILE A 273 10.64 -5.55 -26.52
C ILE A 273 10.72 -4.67 -27.77
N SER A 274 10.10 -5.13 -28.85
CA SER A 274 10.05 -4.42 -30.13
C SER A 274 8.68 -3.84 -30.49
N GLN A 275 7.61 -4.32 -29.85
CA GLN A 275 6.22 -3.95 -30.16
C GLN A 275 5.41 -3.51 -28.93
N PRO A 276 4.38 -2.66 -29.08
CA PRO A 276 4.06 -1.87 -30.28
C PRO A 276 5.16 -0.86 -30.60
N LYS A 277 5.58 -0.80 -31.86
CA LYS A 277 6.80 -0.11 -32.30
C LYS A 277 6.78 1.38 -31.97
N TYR A 278 5.65 2.05 -32.15
CA TYR A 278 5.50 3.47 -31.79
C TYR A 278 5.76 3.73 -30.31
N ASN A 279 5.20 2.89 -29.43
CA ASN A 279 5.34 3.01 -27.97
C ASN A 279 6.80 2.79 -27.55
N VAL A 280 7.41 1.74 -28.08
CA VAL A 280 8.82 1.39 -27.85
C VAL A 280 9.73 2.54 -28.29
N MET A 281 9.57 3.04 -29.51
CA MET A 281 10.35 4.15 -30.06
C MET A 281 10.16 5.45 -29.26
N CYS A 282 8.95 5.72 -28.76
CA CYS A 282 8.67 6.86 -27.88
C CYS A 282 9.43 6.78 -26.54
N ILE A 283 9.53 5.58 -25.95
CA ILE A 283 10.24 5.36 -24.67
C ILE A 283 11.76 5.38 -24.88
N LEU A 284 12.25 4.77 -25.95
CA LEU A 284 13.67 4.76 -26.32
C LEU A 284 14.18 6.13 -26.79
N ARG A 285 13.27 7.08 -27.09
CA ARG A 285 13.55 8.39 -27.69
C ARG A 285 14.19 8.25 -29.08
N CYS A 286 13.66 7.37 -29.92
CA CYS A 286 14.06 7.30 -31.33
C CYS A 286 13.70 8.60 -32.08
N ARG A 287 14.32 8.85 -33.24
CA ARG A 287 13.91 9.97 -34.09
C ARG A 287 12.62 9.59 -34.81
N TYR A 288 11.73 10.57 -34.95
CA TYR A 288 10.52 10.42 -35.75
C TYR A 288 10.90 10.34 -37.24
N PRO A 289 10.19 9.54 -38.06
CA PRO A 289 10.46 9.38 -39.49
C PRO A 289 10.50 10.72 -40.23
N LYS A 290 11.30 10.82 -41.29
CA LYS A 290 11.52 12.07 -42.02
C LYS A 290 10.40 12.37 -43.02
N ASN A 291 9.81 11.33 -43.61
CA ASN A 291 8.76 11.43 -44.60
C ASN A 291 7.63 10.43 -44.29
N GLN A 292 6.53 10.59 -45.01
CA GLN A 292 5.32 9.79 -44.81
C GLN A 292 5.55 8.32 -45.18
N ASP A 293 6.40 8.03 -46.16
CA ASP A 293 6.69 6.66 -46.59
C ASP A 293 7.47 5.88 -45.55
N GLU A 294 8.54 6.46 -44.99
CA GLU A 294 9.29 5.88 -43.86
C GLU A 294 8.36 5.69 -42.64
N PHE A 295 7.41 6.61 -42.42
CA PHE A 295 6.42 6.47 -41.36
C PHE A 295 5.48 5.29 -41.59
N LYS A 296 4.91 5.16 -42.80
CA LYS A 296 4.02 4.03 -43.16
C LYS A 296 4.76 2.69 -43.10
N GLN A 297 6.02 2.63 -43.52
CA GLN A 297 6.84 1.42 -43.41
C GLN A 297 7.11 1.03 -41.95
N LEU A 298 7.35 2.02 -41.08
CA LEU A 298 7.65 1.75 -39.67
C LEU A 298 6.39 1.46 -38.84
N PHE A 299 5.24 2.03 -39.19
CA PHE A 299 3.99 1.93 -38.43
C PHE A 299 2.80 1.54 -39.34
N PRO A 300 2.85 0.39 -40.03
CA PRO A 300 1.83 0.02 -41.03
C PRO A 300 0.47 -0.34 -40.41
N GLN A 301 0.46 -0.76 -39.15
CA GLN A 301 -0.74 -1.23 -38.43
C GLN A 301 -1.22 -0.28 -37.32
N ASP A 302 -0.56 0.86 -37.12
CA ASP A 302 -0.94 1.81 -36.08
C ASP A 302 -1.92 2.85 -36.67
N GLU A 303 -3.04 3.14 -36.00
CA GLU A 303 -4.00 4.21 -36.36
C GLU A 303 -3.43 5.65 -36.18
N ILE A 304 -2.10 5.79 -36.18
CA ILE A 304 -1.41 7.03 -35.82
C ILE A 304 -1.16 7.85 -37.08
N VAL A 305 -1.62 9.10 -37.08
CA VAL A 305 -1.43 10.02 -38.20
C VAL A 305 0.03 10.52 -38.25
N PHE A 306 0.59 10.57 -39.47
CA PHE A 306 1.89 11.18 -39.71
C PHE A 306 1.86 12.69 -39.43
N GLU A 307 2.80 13.19 -38.64
CA GLU A 307 2.91 14.60 -38.28
C GLU A 307 4.23 15.18 -38.80
N GLN A 308 4.16 15.97 -39.88
CA GLN A 308 5.32 16.59 -40.52
C GLN A 308 6.14 17.48 -39.56
N GLU A 309 5.48 18.12 -38.59
CA GLU A 309 6.16 18.93 -37.57
C GLU A 309 7.09 18.12 -36.65
N LYS A 310 6.91 16.80 -36.56
CA LYS A 310 7.71 15.92 -35.70
C LYS A 310 8.94 15.35 -36.40
N CYS A 311 9.06 15.47 -37.73
CA CYS A 311 10.16 14.89 -38.52
C CYS A 311 11.55 15.14 -37.91
N GLY A 312 12.33 14.07 -37.74
CA GLY A 312 13.68 14.12 -37.16
C GLY A 312 13.76 14.45 -35.67
N LYS A 313 12.67 14.91 -35.02
CA LYS A 313 12.63 15.18 -33.59
C LYS A 313 12.57 13.87 -32.80
N ARG A 314 13.07 13.92 -31.56
CA ARG A 314 13.03 12.77 -30.64
C ARG A 314 11.58 12.50 -30.22
N MET A 315 11.11 11.29 -30.51
CA MET A 315 9.77 10.82 -30.16
C MET A 315 9.54 10.85 -28.65
N LYS A 316 8.30 11.15 -28.27
CA LYS A 316 7.88 11.21 -26.87
C LYS A 316 6.46 10.66 -26.77
N LEU A 317 6.24 9.91 -25.70
CA LEU A 317 4.88 9.54 -25.28
C LEU A 317 3.99 10.80 -25.19
N PRO A 318 2.71 10.69 -25.55
CA PRO A 318 1.81 11.82 -25.59
C PRO A 318 1.70 12.49 -24.23
N LYS A 319 1.46 13.79 -24.27
CA LYS A 319 1.29 14.60 -23.08
C LYS A 319 -0.14 14.43 -22.57
N ILE A 320 -0.36 13.45 -21.72
CA ILE A 320 -1.68 13.27 -21.08
C ILE A 320 -2.02 14.46 -20.20
N ILE A 321 -3.30 14.82 -20.23
CA ILE A 321 -3.94 15.73 -19.30
C ILE A 321 -4.37 14.92 -18.08
N THR A 322 -3.67 15.11 -16.96
CA THR A 322 -4.06 14.54 -15.67
C THR A 322 -4.31 15.66 -14.69
N TRP A 323 -5.10 15.40 -13.64
CA TRP A 323 -5.34 16.39 -12.59
C TRP A 323 -4.04 16.89 -11.95
N GLU A 324 -3.02 16.03 -11.73
CA GLU A 324 -1.73 16.48 -11.17
C GLU A 324 -1.00 17.47 -12.10
N ARG A 325 -1.19 17.27 -13.41
CA ARG A 325 -0.59 18.11 -14.43
C ARG A 325 -1.32 19.43 -14.56
N GLU A 326 -2.64 19.40 -14.61
CA GLU A 326 -3.45 20.63 -14.64
C GLU A 326 -3.14 21.51 -13.43
N LEU A 327 -3.08 20.92 -12.23
CA LEU A 327 -2.67 21.63 -11.00
C LEU A 327 -1.23 22.17 -11.06
N SER A 328 -0.33 21.49 -11.76
CA SER A 328 1.06 21.97 -11.91
C SER A 328 1.18 23.13 -12.89
N GLN A 329 0.30 23.19 -13.89
CA GLN A 329 0.33 24.18 -14.97
C GLN A 329 -0.48 25.42 -14.61
N ALA A 330 -1.62 25.21 -13.97
CA ALA A 330 -2.48 26.28 -13.53
C ALA A 330 -1.84 27.05 -12.37
N GLN A 331 -2.02 28.36 -12.41
CA GLN A 331 -1.64 29.29 -11.34
C GLN A 331 -2.88 29.74 -10.55
N ASN A 332 -4.03 29.12 -10.78
CA ASN A 332 -5.30 29.46 -10.13
C ASN A 332 -5.91 28.24 -9.42
N ASP A 333 -6.83 28.54 -8.51
CA ASP A 333 -7.60 27.61 -7.69
C ASP A 333 -8.78 26.97 -8.43
N LYS A 334 -9.15 27.48 -9.61
CA LYS A 334 -10.28 27.02 -10.45
C LYS A 334 -10.07 25.65 -11.13
N VAL A 335 -8.90 25.03 -10.98
CA VAL A 335 -8.58 23.76 -11.66
C VAL A 335 -9.51 22.64 -11.23
N TRP A 336 -9.78 22.54 -9.93
CA TRP A 336 -10.64 21.50 -9.40
C TRP A 336 -12.07 21.62 -9.93
N ASP A 337 -12.60 22.85 -9.99
CA ASP A 337 -13.90 23.16 -10.58
C ASP A 337 -14.01 22.64 -12.02
N LYS A 338 -13.00 22.93 -12.86
CA LYS A 338 -12.94 22.46 -14.24
C LYS A 338 -12.87 20.93 -14.32
N LEU A 339 -11.96 20.31 -13.56
CA LEU A 339 -11.76 18.87 -13.54
C LEU A 339 -13.03 18.09 -13.13
N ILE A 340 -13.79 18.62 -12.18
CA ILE A 340 -15.06 18.03 -11.74
C ILE A 340 -16.11 18.15 -12.85
N LYS A 341 -16.26 19.33 -13.45
CA LYS A 341 -17.22 19.56 -14.54
C LYS A 341 -16.98 18.69 -15.77
N GLU A 342 -15.72 18.39 -16.07
CA GLU A 342 -15.33 17.58 -17.22
C GLU A 342 -15.18 16.08 -16.87
N ASN A 343 -15.53 15.67 -15.65
CA ASN A 343 -15.41 14.28 -15.18
C ASN A 343 -13.98 13.69 -15.34
N ARG A 344 -12.94 14.47 -15.04
CA ARG A 344 -11.52 14.08 -15.24
C ARG A 344 -10.80 13.67 -13.96
N ILE A 345 -11.53 13.33 -12.91
CA ILE A 345 -10.99 12.85 -11.64
C ILE A 345 -11.67 11.55 -11.20
N THR A 346 -10.84 10.56 -10.86
CA THR A 346 -11.32 9.28 -10.32
C THR A 346 -11.81 9.43 -8.88
N TYR A 347 -12.73 8.58 -8.43
CA TYR A 347 -13.27 8.57 -7.06
C TYR A 347 -12.17 8.59 -5.97
N LEU A 348 -11.13 7.76 -6.12
CA LEU A 348 -9.98 7.74 -5.20
C LEU A 348 -9.19 9.05 -5.18
N ALA A 349 -9.01 9.69 -6.33
CA ALA A 349 -8.34 10.97 -6.43
C ALA A 349 -9.17 12.07 -5.76
N THR A 350 -10.49 12.02 -5.89
CA THR A 350 -11.43 12.94 -5.23
C THR A 350 -11.31 12.83 -3.72
N ILE A 351 -11.49 11.63 -3.14
CA ILE A 351 -11.39 11.40 -1.69
C ILE A 351 -10.05 11.87 -1.12
N ARG A 352 -8.94 11.55 -1.79
CA ARG A 352 -7.59 11.93 -1.35
C ARG A 352 -7.31 13.44 -1.41
N ASN A 353 -8.09 14.20 -2.17
CA ASN A 353 -7.87 15.63 -2.42
C ASN A 353 -9.01 16.53 -1.94
N LEU A 354 -9.97 16.03 -1.16
CA LEU A 354 -11.12 16.81 -0.70
C LEU A 354 -10.73 18.13 -0.03
N LYS A 355 -9.67 18.15 0.79
CA LYS A 355 -9.12 19.39 1.36
C LYS A 355 -8.87 20.44 0.29
N ASN A 356 -8.08 20.06 -0.73
CA ASN A 356 -7.65 20.98 -1.78
C ASN A 356 -8.84 21.42 -2.65
N ILE A 357 -9.78 20.50 -2.93
CA ILE A 357 -11.00 20.78 -3.71
C ILE A 357 -11.87 21.80 -2.98
N LEU A 358 -12.11 21.58 -1.69
CA LEU A 358 -13.05 22.38 -0.90
C LEU A 358 -12.45 23.72 -0.42
N THR A 359 -11.12 23.81 -0.27
CA THR A 359 -10.45 25.10 0.03
C THR A 359 -10.27 25.99 -1.21
N GLY A 360 -10.33 25.41 -2.41
CA GLY A 360 -10.19 26.15 -3.67
C GLY A 360 -11.50 26.76 -4.15
N TYR A 361 -11.45 27.50 -5.26
CA TYR A 361 -12.64 27.95 -5.94
C TYR A 361 -13.45 26.75 -6.46
N LEU A 362 -14.73 26.70 -6.08
CA LEU A 362 -15.69 25.70 -6.52
C LEU A 362 -17.04 26.38 -6.78
N SER A 363 -17.49 26.36 -8.03
CA SER A 363 -18.79 26.90 -8.43
C SER A 363 -19.94 26.02 -7.91
N PRO A 364 -21.15 26.58 -7.76
CA PRO A 364 -22.33 25.80 -7.35
C PRO A 364 -22.53 24.55 -8.23
N LYS A 365 -22.42 24.69 -9.56
CA LYS A 365 -22.53 23.57 -10.51
C LYS A 365 -21.50 22.46 -10.24
N ALA A 366 -20.23 22.83 -10.02
CA ALA A 366 -19.19 21.83 -9.73
C ALA A 366 -19.42 21.16 -8.36
N PHE A 367 -19.89 21.91 -7.37
CA PHE A 367 -20.21 21.34 -6.06
C PHE A 367 -21.39 20.36 -6.13
N THR A 368 -22.42 20.65 -6.93
CA THR A 368 -23.53 19.71 -7.18
C THR A 368 -23.05 18.43 -7.87
N LEU A 369 -22.21 18.55 -8.92
CA LEU A 369 -21.62 17.39 -9.60
C LEU A 369 -20.74 16.55 -8.66
N LEU A 370 -19.97 17.21 -7.78
CA LEU A 370 -19.16 16.53 -6.78
C LEU A 370 -20.04 15.71 -5.81
N GLN A 371 -21.16 16.28 -5.36
CA GLN A 371 -22.10 15.57 -4.48
C GLN A 371 -22.71 14.36 -5.17
N GLN A 372 -23.20 14.51 -6.41
CA GLN A 372 -23.74 13.41 -7.21
C GLN A 372 -22.71 12.30 -7.44
N PHE A 373 -21.46 12.67 -7.70
CA PHE A 373 -20.38 11.72 -7.89
C PHE A 373 -20.04 10.95 -6.61
N LEU A 374 -20.06 11.62 -5.46
CA LEU A 374 -19.77 10.99 -4.16
C LEU A 374 -20.93 10.15 -3.61
N SER A 375 -22.17 10.42 -4.03
CA SER A 375 -23.37 9.66 -3.64
C SER A 375 -23.76 8.54 -4.59
N ASN A 376 -23.09 8.41 -5.75
CA ASN A 376 -23.44 7.40 -6.74
C ASN A 376 -23.12 5.97 -6.25
N THR A 377 -24.15 5.17 -6.02
CA THR A 377 -24.05 3.79 -5.49
C THR A 377 -23.22 2.87 -6.37
N GLN A 378 -23.35 2.93 -7.70
CA GLN A 378 -22.59 2.08 -8.63
C GLN A 378 -21.09 2.38 -8.56
N ILE A 379 -20.72 3.66 -8.47
CA ILE A 379 -19.33 4.08 -8.30
C ILE A 379 -18.83 3.68 -6.90
N ILE A 380 -19.66 3.80 -5.86
CA ILE A 380 -19.31 3.38 -4.50
C ILE A 380 -18.99 1.89 -4.45
N GLN A 381 -19.84 1.05 -5.05
CA GLN A 381 -19.71 -0.41 -5.01
C GLN A 381 -18.57 -0.95 -5.88
N SER A 382 -18.31 -0.33 -7.04
CA SER A 382 -17.29 -0.79 -7.98
C SER A 382 -15.88 -0.27 -7.68
N ASN A 383 -15.76 0.77 -6.85
CA ASN A 383 -14.47 1.34 -6.51
C ASN A 383 -13.68 0.45 -5.53
N LYS A 384 -12.41 0.83 -5.30
CA LYS A 384 -11.46 0.11 -4.46
C LYS A 384 -10.95 0.99 -3.32
N ILE A 385 -11.86 1.75 -2.71
CA ILE A 385 -11.57 2.61 -1.54
C ILE A 385 -11.65 1.76 -0.28
N THR A 386 -10.60 1.80 0.53
CA THR A 386 -10.59 1.10 1.82
C THR A 386 -11.16 1.97 2.93
N MET A 387 -11.63 1.36 4.02
CA MET A 387 -12.21 2.11 5.15
C MET A 387 -11.21 3.07 5.80
N LEU A 388 -9.93 2.71 5.83
CA LEU A 388 -8.87 3.61 6.28
C LEU A 388 -8.76 4.89 5.42
N GLN A 389 -9.07 4.79 4.12
CA GLN A 389 -9.07 5.94 3.22
C GLN A 389 -10.29 6.85 3.46
N TYR A 390 -11.45 6.26 3.73
CA TYR A 390 -12.65 7.00 4.14
C TYR A 390 -12.42 7.73 5.48
N TYR A 391 -11.93 7.03 6.50
CA TYR A 391 -11.60 7.62 7.80
C TYR A 391 -10.64 8.80 7.68
N LYS A 392 -9.58 8.65 6.87
CA LYS A 392 -8.63 9.74 6.61
C LYS A 392 -9.29 10.96 5.93
N ALA A 393 -10.26 10.72 5.06
CA ALA A 393 -11.00 11.81 4.43
C ALA A 393 -11.93 12.51 5.43
N GLN A 394 -12.64 11.76 6.27
CA GLN A 394 -13.47 12.28 7.36
C GLN A 394 -12.66 13.16 8.34
N GLU A 395 -11.50 12.69 8.79
CA GLU A 395 -10.58 13.44 9.66
C GLU A 395 -10.22 14.81 9.05
N VAL A 396 -9.93 14.82 7.75
CA VAL A 396 -9.60 16.05 7.02
C VAL A 396 -10.81 16.99 6.92
N LEU A 397 -12.02 16.46 6.69
CA LEU A 397 -13.23 17.27 6.55
C LEU A 397 -13.65 17.93 7.86
N ILE A 398 -13.59 17.19 8.98
CA ILE A 398 -13.92 17.73 10.31
C ILE A 398 -12.99 18.87 10.69
N GLN A 399 -11.69 18.73 10.40
CA GLN A 399 -10.70 19.79 10.65
C GLN A 399 -10.96 21.08 9.87
N MET A 400 -11.69 21.03 8.75
CA MET A 400 -11.98 22.21 7.94
C MET A 400 -13.06 23.12 8.52
N LYS A 401 -13.91 22.60 9.43
CA LYS A 401 -14.93 23.35 10.18
C LYS A 401 -15.79 24.29 9.29
N ASN A 402 -16.29 23.79 8.16
CA ASN A 402 -17.17 24.57 7.28
C ASN A 402 -18.33 23.73 6.73
N GLU A 403 -19.39 24.42 6.32
CA GLU A 403 -20.65 23.80 5.84
C GLU A 403 -20.44 22.83 4.67
N ARG A 404 -19.63 23.22 3.67
CA ARG A 404 -19.36 22.36 2.52
C ARG A 404 -18.70 21.06 2.94
N ALA A 405 -17.74 21.12 3.86
CA ALA A 405 -17.09 19.95 4.40
C ALA A 405 -18.07 19.06 5.17
N ASN A 406 -19.00 19.64 5.94
CA ASN A 406 -20.04 18.90 6.66
C ASN A 406 -21.01 18.18 5.71
N ILE A 407 -21.39 18.81 4.58
CA ILE A 407 -22.21 18.16 3.55
C ILE A 407 -21.47 16.95 2.96
N ILE A 408 -20.22 17.14 2.54
CA ILE A 408 -19.42 16.05 1.98
C ILE A 408 -19.17 14.94 3.03
N TYR A 409 -18.99 15.30 4.29
CA TYR A 409 -18.84 14.35 5.39
C TYR A 409 -20.05 13.41 5.50
N LYS A 410 -21.27 13.96 5.47
CA LYS A 410 -22.51 13.18 5.47
C LYS A 410 -22.59 12.24 4.25
N LEU A 411 -22.16 12.69 3.07
CA LEU A 411 -22.11 11.84 1.88
C LEU A 411 -21.10 10.70 2.03
N LEU A 412 -19.93 10.95 2.63
CA LEU A 412 -18.97 9.90 2.91
C LEU A 412 -19.49 8.89 3.93
N ASN A 413 -20.23 9.32 4.96
CA ASN A 413 -20.90 8.41 5.90
C ASN A 413 -21.87 7.47 5.17
N ASN A 414 -22.67 8.01 4.25
CA ASN A 414 -23.55 7.19 3.43
C ASN A 414 -22.77 6.21 2.53
N ALA A 415 -21.66 6.66 1.94
CA ALA A 415 -20.80 5.79 1.14
C ALA A 415 -20.16 4.67 1.96
N ILE A 416 -19.74 4.95 3.19
CA ILE A 416 -19.25 3.96 4.16
C ILE A 416 -20.36 2.93 4.44
N ASN A 417 -21.58 3.38 4.75
CA ASN A 417 -22.70 2.49 5.02
C ASN A 417 -23.04 1.57 3.84
N ILE A 418 -23.04 2.11 2.61
CA ILE A 418 -23.24 1.33 1.38
C ILE A 418 -22.13 0.28 1.22
N THR A 419 -20.88 0.66 1.45
CA THR A 419 -19.72 -0.23 1.30
C THR A 419 -19.76 -1.35 2.36
N ILE A 420 -20.08 -0.99 3.61
CA ILE A 420 -20.21 -1.94 4.72
C ILE A 420 -21.40 -2.87 4.50
N LYS A 421 -22.51 -2.42 3.92
CA LYS A 421 -23.69 -3.28 3.66
C LYS A 421 -23.36 -4.54 2.84
N ASN A 422 -22.37 -4.47 1.95
CA ASN A 422 -21.92 -5.60 1.13
C ASN A 422 -21.07 -6.63 1.90
N LEU A 423 -20.67 -6.34 3.14
CA LEU A 423 -19.93 -7.28 3.99
C LEU A 423 -20.92 -8.21 4.73
N PRO A 424 -20.56 -9.48 4.92
CA PRO A 424 -21.38 -10.43 5.66
C PRO A 424 -21.53 -10.04 7.14
N THR A 425 -22.67 -10.40 7.75
CA THR A 425 -22.96 -10.23 9.17
C THR A 425 -22.30 -11.35 9.97
N ILE A 426 -21.74 -11.03 11.16
CA ILE A 426 -21.16 -11.98 12.11
C ILE A 426 -22.26 -12.42 13.08
N PRO A 427 -22.69 -13.69 13.03
CA PRO A 427 -23.77 -14.18 13.87
C PRO A 427 -23.30 -14.41 15.31
N GLY A 428 -24.26 -14.35 16.23
CA GLY A 428 -24.04 -14.65 17.64
C GLY A 428 -23.35 -13.53 18.44
N LYS A 429 -23.03 -13.84 19.70
CA LYS A 429 -22.45 -12.90 20.67
C LYS A 429 -20.94 -12.83 20.52
N THR A 430 -20.44 -11.67 20.11
CA THR A 430 -19.03 -11.43 19.81
C THR A 430 -18.39 -10.48 20.82
N HIS A 431 -17.31 -10.88 21.50
CA HIS A 431 -16.51 -9.98 22.32
C HIS A 431 -15.29 -9.50 21.52
N ILE A 432 -15.17 -8.20 21.34
CA ILE A 432 -14.08 -7.54 20.61
C ILE A 432 -13.14 -6.91 21.64
N PHE A 433 -11.86 -7.29 21.60
CA PHE A 433 -10.79 -6.77 22.45
C PHE A 433 -9.75 -6.08 21.58
N VAL A 434 -9.51 -4.79 21.80
CA VAL A 434 -8.54 -4.01 21.04
C VAL A 434 -7.38 -3.56 21.91
N ASP A 435 -6.17 -3.89 21.48
CA ASP A 435 -4.92 -3.53 22.13
C ASP A 435 -4.65 -2.02 22.01
N VAL A 436 -4.27 -1.38 23.12
CA VAL A 436 -3.82 0.02 23.16
C VAL A 436 -2.44 0.23 23.80
N THR A 437 -1.63 -0.81 23.84
CA THR A 437 -0.26 -0.76 24.33
C THR A 437 0.66 0.14 23.49
N GLY A 438 1.82 0.45 24.04
CA GLY A 438 2.80 1.33 23.41
C GLY A 438 3.28 0.82 22.06
N SER A 439 3.35 -0.50 21.86
CA SER A 439 3.74 -1.10 20.58
C SER A 439 2.72 -0.83 19.47
N MET A 440 1.43 -0.71 19.80
CA MET A 440 0.37 -0.29 18.88
C MET A 440 0.53 1.17 18.40
N SER A 441 1.42 1.96 19.02
CA SER A 441 1.77 3.30 18.53
C SER A 441 2.74 3.27 17.34
N TYR A 442 3.30 2.11 16.97
CA TYR A 442 4.20 1.96 15.82
C TYR A 442 3.52 2.36 14.50
N GLU A 443 4.24 2.99 13.59
CA GLU A 443 3.69 3.47 12.32
C GLU A 443 3.71 2.39 11.22
N LEU A 444 2.53 1.95 10.78
CA LEU A 444 2.35 1.23 9.52
C LEU A 444 2.11 2.24 8.39
N GLY A 445 3.19 2.60 7.69
CA GLY A 445 3.16 3.52 6.54
C GLY A 445 3.15 5.01 6.93
N ASN A 446 1.98 5.61 7.18
CA ASN A 446 1.84 6.99 7.70
C ASN A 446 0.77 7.08 8.81
N LYS A 447 0.39 5.97 9.43
CA LYS A 447 -0.61 5.88 10.50
C LYS A 447 -0.12 4.86 11.53
N SER A 448 -0.51 5.03 12.79
CA SER A 448 -0.20 4.05 13.83
C SER A 448 -0.99 2.77 13.63
N LEU A 449 -0.46 1.63 14.07
CA LEU A 449 -1.18 0.36 14.17
C LEU A 449 -2.50 0.56 14.94
N GLN A 450 -2.51 1.43 15.94
CA GLN A 450 -3.71 1.81 16.69
C GLN A 450 -4.83 2.34 15.80
N SER A 451 -4.53 3.28 14.90
CA SER A 451 -5.57 3.85 14.01
C SER A 451 -6.13 2.77 13.09
N VAL A 452 -5.28 1.86 12.63
CA VAL A 452 -5.70 0.73 11.80
C VAL A 452 -6.59 -0.22 12.61
N ALA A 453 -6.19 -0.54 13.84
CA ALA A 453 -6.94 -1.40 14.76
C ALA A 453 -8.33 -0.85 15.03
N PHE A 454 -8.45 0.44 15.35
CA PHE A 454 -9.74 1.08 15.57
C PHE A 454 -10.59 1.10 14.31
N VAL A 455 -10.03 1.37 13.14
CA VAL A 455 -10.82 1.33 11.90
C VAL A 455 -11.37 -0.08 11.66
N VAL A 456 -10.54 -1.13 11.76
CA VAL A 456 -11.02 -2.49 11.52
C VAL A 456 -12.02 -2.95 12.58
N SER A 457 -11.75 -2.67 13.85
CA SER A 457 -12.65 -3.04 14.95
C SER A 457 -14.02 -2.37 14.85
N GLN A 458 -14.09 -1.15 14.31
CA GLN A 458 -15.38 -0.49 14.07
C GLN A 458 -16.19 -1.17 12.97
N ILE A 459 -15.54 -1.68 11.92
CA ILE A 459 -16.26 -2.41 10.87
C ILE A 459 -16.78 -3.74 11.42
N LEU A 460 -15.97 -4.43 12.24
CA LEU A 460 -16.39 -5.64 12.96
C LEU A 460 -17.60 -5.35 13.85
N ARG A 461 -17.54 -4.29 14.66
CA ARG A 461 -18.66 -3.84 15.50
C ARG A 461 -19.93 -3.63 14.68
N MET A 462 -19.84 -2.94 13.55
CA MET A 462 -20.98 -2.65 12.67
C MET A 462 -21.55 -3.90 11.98
N LYS A 463 -20.85 -5.04 12.05
CA LYS A 463 -21.24 -6.30 11.41
C LYS A 463 -21.62 -7.41 12.39
N CYS A 464 -21.38 -7.25 13.69
CA CYS A 464 -21.83 -8.20 14.70
C CYS A 464 -23.33 -8.05 14.96
N GLU A 465 -24.06 -9.16 15.08
CA GLU A 465 -25.46 -9.16 15.56
C GLU A 465 -25.53 -8.66 17.01
N TYR A 466 -24.70 -9.25 17.87
CA TYR A 466 -24.52 -8.85 19.25
C TYR A 466 -23.04 -8.71 19.54
N MET A 467 -22.66 -7.59 20.15
CA MET A 467 -21.26 -7.34 20.48
C MET A 467 -21.08 -6.84 21.90
N GLU A 468 -19.89 -7.07 22.41
CA GLU A 468 -19.31 -6.33 23.53
C GLU A 468 -17.94 -5.84 23.09
N TYR A 469 -17.62 -4.57 23.35
CA TYR A 469 -16.39 -3.95 22.86
C TYR A 469 -15.54 -3.45 24.01
N TYR A 470 -14.30 -3.91 24.05
CA TYR A 470 -13.33 -3.58 25.07
C TYR A 470 -12.02 -3.12 24.45
N ILE A 471 -11.35 -2.24 25.17
CA ILE A 471 -9.95 -1.89 24.96
C ILE A 471 -9.15 -2.49 26.10
N PHE A 472 -7.97 -3.03 25.82
CA PHE A 472 -7.07 -3.59 26.83
C PHE A 472 -5.64 -3.05 26.69
N GLY A 473 -4.93 -3.00 27.81
CA GLY A 473 -3.57 -2.45 27.88
C GLY A 473 -2.93 -2.76 29.22
N GLY A 474 -2.00 -1.91 29.65
CA GLY A 474 -1.42 -2.00 30.99
C GLY A 474 -2.41 -1.51 32.05
N GLN A 475 -2.28 -2.02 33.27
CA GLN A 475 -3.12 -1.57 34.38
C GLN A 475 -2.96 -0.07 34.64
N LYS A 476 -4.10 0.61 34.79
CA LYS A 476 -4.21 1.94 35.40
C LYS A 476 -5.39 1.87 36.36
N ASN A 477 -5.21 2.29 37.61
CA ASN A 477 -6.19 2.09 38.69
C ASN A 477 -6.62 0.62 38.87
N ASN A 478 -5.68 -0.33 38.73
CA ASN A 478 -5.90 -1.79 38.81
C ASN A 478 -6.81 -2.40 37.71
N GLU A 479 -7.25 -1.64 36.70
CA GLU A 479 -8.05 -2.17 35.60
C GLU A 479 -7.19 -2.40 34.34
N PRO A 480 -7.12 -3.65 33.82
CA PRO A 480 -6.38 -3.98 32.60
C PRO A 480 -7.21 -3.86 31.31
N TYR A 481 -8.48 -3.45 31.42
CA TYR A 481 -9.38 -3.24 30.30
C TYR A 481 -10.45 -2.18 30.61
N LEU A 482 -11.05 -1.61 29.57
CA LEU A 482 -12.18 -0.70 29.68
C LEU A 482 -13.23 -1.03 28.60
N ARG A 483 -14.51 -1.03 28.98
CA ARG A 483 -15.63 -1.16 28.03
C ARG A 483 -15.81 0.14 27.25
N VAL A 484 -16.05 0.06 25.95
CA VAL A 484 -16.39 1.21 25.11
C VAL A 484 -17.83 1.07 24.63
N ASN A 485 -18.72 1.93 25.13
CA ASN A 485 -20.10 1.98 24.69
C ASN A 485 -20.23 2.94 23.52
N PHE A 486 -20.94 2.59 22.45
CA PHE A 486 -21.14 3.46 21.27
C PHE A 486 -22.59 3.90 21.18
N THR A 487 -22.82 5.15 20.78
CA THR A 487 -24.15 5.76 20.63
C THR A 487 -24.61 5.87 19.18
N ASP A 488 -23.68 5.72 18.23
CA ASP A 488 -23.92 5.86 16.81
C ASP A 488 -23.09 4.87 15.98
N GLN A 489 -23.32 4.90 14.67
CA GLN A 489 -22.58 4.13 13.66
C GLN A 489 -21.62 5.01 12.85
N ASP A 490 -21.36 6.25 13.28
CA ASP A 490 -20.40 7.11 12.59
C ASP A 490 -18.97 6.59 12.85
N LEU A 491 -18.28 6.25 11.76
CA LEU A 491 -16.94 5.66 11.82
C LEU A 491 -15.93 6.58 12.53
N TYR A 492 -15.95 7.88 12.23
CA TYR A 492 -14.97 8.79 12.81
C TYR A 492 -15.23 9.01 14.29
N GLU A 493 -16.48 9.29 14.67
CA GLU A 493 -16.86 9.53 16.07
C GLU A 493 -16.61 8.29 16.94
N SER A 494 -16.91 7.11 16.41
CA SER A 494 -16.60 5.84 17.08
C SER A 494 -15.10 5.68 17.34
N ILE A 495 -14.24 6.06 16.38
CA ILE A 495 -12.79 6.01 16.57
C ILE A 495 -12.31 7.07 17.58
N GLN A 496 -12.88 8.28 17.56
CA GLN A 496 -12.57 9.31 18.57
C GLN A 496 -12.96 8.84 19.96
N ARG A 497 -14.07 8.12 20.10
CA ARG A 497 -14.48 7.54 21.36
C ARG A 497 -13.51 6.49 21.87
N CYS A 498 -13.00 5.62 20.99
CA CYS A 498 -11.92 4.70 21.33
C CYS A 498 -10.65 5.44 21.79
N ASP A 499 -10.27 6.52 21.08
CA ASP A 499 -9.11 7.35 21.43
C ASP A 499 -9.30 8.11 22.76
N MET A 500 -10.53 8.47 23.12
CA MET A 500 -10.85 9.05 24.42
C MET A 500 -10.71 8.02 25.54
N VAL A 501 -11.33 6.83 25.39
CA VAL A 501 -11.29 5.78 26.42
C VAL A 501 -9.87 5.24 26.61
N ARG A 502 -9.07 5.07 25.54
CA ARG A 502 -7.70 4.56 25.69
C ARG A 502 -6.78 5.45 26.54
N ARG A 503 -7.09 6.74 26.71
CA ARG A 503 -6.31 7.64 27.59
C ARG A 503 -6.52 7.33 29.08
N GLN A 504 -7.55 6.55 29.39
CA GLN A 504 -7.92 6.16 30.75
C GLN A 504 -7.30 4.82 31.19
N ILE A 505 -6.62 4.11 30.29
CA ILE A 505 -5.93 2.84 30.57
C ILE A 505 -4.41 3.00 30.39
N GLY A 506 -3.62 2.15 31.04
CA GLY A 506 -2.17 2.11 30.86
C GLY A 506 -1.78 1.52 29.50
N ASN A 507 -0.59 1.86 29.00
CA ASN A 507 -0.11 1.43 27.69
C ASN A 507 1.19 0.61 27.75
N TYR A 508 1.62 0.16 28.93
CA TYR A 508 2.94 -0.47 29.08
C TYR A 508 2.99 -1.93 28.61
N TYR A 509 2.01 -2.76 28.99
CA TYR A 509 2.02 -4.21 28.74
C TYR A 509 0.66 -4.70 28.25
N ALA A 510 0.64 -5.68 27.35
CA ALA A 510 -0.59 -6.28 26.84
C ALA A 510 -1.13 -7.30 27.84
N MET A 511 -2.20 -6.94 28.57
CA MET A 511 -2.76 -7.78 29.64
C MET A 511 -3.97 -8.62 29.20
N ILE A 512 -3.97 -9.08 27.94
CA ILE A 512 -5.13 -9.78 27.35
C ILE A 512 -5.52 -11.07 28.11
N GLY A 513 -4.55 -11.81 28.64
CA GLY A 513 -4.84 -13.02 29.43
C GLY A 513 -5.64 -12.70 30.69
N GLN A 514 -5.22 -11.68 31.45
CA GLN A 514 -5.98 -11.23 32.62
C GLN A 514 -7.35 -10.69 32.23
N THR A 515 -7.44 -9.91 31.14
CA THR A 515 -8.71 -9.38 30.63
C THR A 515 -9.71 -10.49 30.31
N ILE A 516 -9.31 -11.55 29.61
CA ILE A 516 -10.19 -12.69 29.29
C ILE A 516 -10.52 -13.48 30.55
N GLU A 517 -9.57 -13.65 31.47
CA GLU A 517 -9.80 -14.34 32.74
C GLU A 517 -10.90 -13.65 33.56
N ASP A 518 -10.77 -12.33 33.75
CA ASP A 518 -11.64 -11.53 34.60
C ASP A 518 -13.02 -11.28 33.95
N LEU A 519 -13.07 -11.02 32.64
CA LEU A 519 -14.34 -10.73 31.94
C LEU A 519 -15.10 -11.97 31.52
N LEU A 520 -14.42 -13.03 31.09
CA LEU A 520 -15.08 -14.16 30.42
C LEU A 520 -15.00 -15.44 31.24
N TYR A 521 -13.81 -15.84 31.67
CA TYR A 521 -13.60 -17.16 32.25
C TYR A 521 -14.08 -17.30 33.70
N LYS A 522 -13.67 -16.42 34.62
CA LYS A 522 -14.13 -16.42 36.02
C LYS A 522 -15.65 -16.27 36.15
N PRO A 523 -16.29 -15.29 35.49
CA PRO A 523 -17.74 -15.14 35.55
C PRO A 523 -18.50 -16.14 34.66
N LYS A 524 -17.80 -17.01 33.92
CA LYS A 524 -18.38 -18.00 32.99
C LYS A 524 -19.32 -17.35 31.96
N ILE A 525 -18.94 -16.17 31.44
CA ILE A 525 -19.73 -15.47 30.41
C ILE A 525 -19.61 -16.22 29.09
N PHE A 526 -20.75 -16.70 28.60
CA PHE A 526 -20.86 -17.31 27.28
C PHE A 526 -20.72 -16.26 26.15
N CYS A 527 -19.95 -16.62 25.12
CA CYS A 527 -19.93 -15.94 23.82
C CYS A 527 -19.59 -16.90 22.68
N ASP A 528 -20.04 -16.57 21.48
CA ASP A 528 -19.81 -17.37 20.27
C ASP A 528 -18.46 -17.04 19.65
N ASN A 529 -18.06 -15.77 19.68
CA ASN A 529 -16.82 -15.29 19.10
C ASN A 529 -16.03 -14.41 20.09
N ILE A 530 -14.72 -14.63 20.16
CA ILE A 530 -13.74 -13.77 20.82
C ILE A 530 -12.82 -13.22 19.74
N VAL A 531 -12.74 -11.91 19.56
CA VAL A 531 -11.88 -11.27 18.56
C VAL A 531 -10.87 -10.38 19.27
N ILE A 532 -9.59 -10.68 19.13
CA ILE A 532 -8.47 -9.98 19.78
C ILE A 532 -7.66 -9.28 18.69
N ILE A 533 -7.59 -7.95 18.73
CA ILE A 533 -6.92 -7.13 17.73
C ILE A 533 -5.67 -6.51 18.37
N SER A 534 -4.48 -6.93 17.90
CA SER A 534 -3.18 -6.54 18.47
C SER A 534 -2.07 -6.62 17.41
N ASP A 535 -0.85 -6.24 17.78
CA ASP A 535 0.38 -6.63 17.08
C ASP A 535 0.84 -8.05 17.44
N MET A 536 0.07 -8.74 18.29
CA MET A 536 0.30 -10.11 18.76
C MET A 536 1.60 -10.29 19.54
N ALA A 537 2.13 -9.22 20.13
CA ALA A 537 3.17 -9.29 21.15
C ALA A 537 2.60 -9.72 22.51
N VAL A 538 1.90 -10.87 22.55
CA VAL A 538 1.25 -11.37 23.76
C VAL A 538 2.24 -12.15 24.62
N GLN A 539 2.20 -11.91 25.93
CA GLN A 539 3.01 -12.67 26.89
C GLN A 539 2.57 -14.14 26.92
N LYS A 540 3.53 -15.08 26.87
CA LYS A 540 3.24 -16.52 26.97
C LYS A 540 2.56 -16.89 28.29
N CYS A 541 2.98 -16.26 29.39
CA CYS A 541 2.38 -16.39 30.71
C CYS A 541 1.87 -15.03 31.17
N PHE A 542 0.67 -14.99 31.75
CA PHE A 542 0.02 -13.72 32.12
C PHE A 542 -0.23 -13.56 33.63
N ARG A 543 0.03 -14.60 34.42
CA ARG A 543 -0.04 -14.59 35.89
C ARG A 543 1.30 -14.98 36.53
N LYS A 544 1.49 -14.59 37.80
CA LYS A 544 2.70 -14.89 38.60
C LYS A 544 2.88 -16.38 38.92
N ASP A 545 1.81 -17.17 38.86
CA ASP A 545 1.81 -18.63 39.00
C ASP A 545 2.15 -19.36 37.69
N ASN A 546 2.68 -18.65 36.69
CA ASN A 546 3.10 -19.18 35.39
C ASN A 546 1.98 -19.81 34.55
N ILE A 547 0.71 -19.47 34.81
CA ILE A 547 -0.39 -19.90 33.92
C ILE A 547 -0.20 -19.30 32.53
N SER A 548 -0.20 -20.17 31.53
CA SER A 548 -0.05 -19.77 30.13
C SER A 548 -1.37 -19.25 29.57
N PHE A 549 -1.28 -18.33 28.61
CA PHE A 549 -2.48 -17.82 27.93
C PHE A 549 -3.20 -18.94 27.16
N GLU A 550 -2.44 -19.88 26.57
CA GLU A 550 -2.99 -21.07 25.93
C GLU A 550 -3.80 -21.96 26.89
N TYR A 551 -3.33 -22.13 28.14
CA TYR A 551 -4.06 -22.88 29.15
C TYR A 551 -5.40 -22.22 29.49
N LEU A 552 -5.42 -20.89 29.67
CA LEU A 552 -6.66 -20.15 29.91
C LEU A 552 -7.67 -20.34 28.78
N LEU A 553 -7.22 -20.21 27.53
CA LEU A 553 -8.10 -20.37 26.36
C LEU A 553 -8.65 -21.80 26.28
N SER A 554 -7.81 -22.80 26.52
CA SER A 554 -8.22 -24.21 26.54
C SER A 554 -9.24 -24.48 27.65
N SER A 555 -9.04 -23.90 28.83
CA SER A 555 -9.97 -24.01 29.96
C SER A 555 -11.30 -23.33 29.65
N TYR A 556 -11.29 -22.15 29.01
CA TYR A 556 -12.51 -21.47 28.58
C TYR A 556 -13.28 -22.30 27.54
N ILE A 557 -12.59 -22.85 26.53
CA ILE A 557 -13.20 -23.72 25.53
C ILE A 557 -13.84 -24.94 26.19
N HIS A 558 -13.13 -25.60 27.12
CA HIS A 558 -13.64 -26.82 27.75
C HIS A 558 -14.80 -26.56 28.71
N GLU A 559 -14.69 -25.53 29.57
CA GLU A 559 -15.61 -25.33 30.69
C GLU A 559 -16.75 -24.35 30.40
N VAL A 560 -16.63 -23.47 29.40
CA VAL A 560 -17.60 -22.41 29.14
C VAL A 560 -18.31 -22.62 27.80
N ASN A 561 -17.57 -22.74 26.71
CA ASN A 561 -18.16 -22.95 25.39
C ASN A 561 -17.23 -23.75 24.46
N PRO A 562 -17.46 -25.07 24.29
CA PRO A 562 -16.69 -25.91 23.37
C PRO A 562 -16.76 -25.48 21.90
N ARG A 563 -17.75 -24.66 21.53
CA ARG A 563 -17.96 -24.16 20.16
C ARG A 563 -17.48 -22.72 19.96
N VAL A 564 -16.89 -22.07 20.97
CA VAL A 564 -16.39 -20.70 20.83
C VAL A 564 -15.34 -20.62 19.73
N LYS A 565 -15.35 -19.53 18.96
CA LYS A 565 -14.30 -19.22 17.99
C LYS A 565 -13.47 -18.05 18.49
N ILE A 566 -12.15 -18.20 18.47
CA ILE A 566 -11.22 -17.22 19.00
C ILE A 566 -10.33 -16.74 17.85
N PHE A 567 -10.45 -15.46 17.49
CA PHE A 567 -9.74 -14.85 16.38
C PHE A 567 -8.66 -13.90 16.89
N PHE A 568 -7.41 -14.19 16.56
CA PHE A 568 -6.26 -13.34 16.79
C PHE A 568 -6.00 -12.52 15.54
N MET A 569 -6.40 -11.26 15.53
CA MET A 569 -6.16 -10.35 14.43
C MET A 569 -4.81 -9.63 14.59
N ASP A 570 -3.81 -10.11 13.85
CA ASP A 570 -2.47 -9.51 13.80
C ASP A 570 -2.39 -8.41 12.74
N ILE A 571 -2.36 -7.17 13.21
CA ILE A 571 -2.25 -5.99 12.34
C ILE A 571 -0.79 -5.75 11.91
N SER A 572 0.17 -6.21 12.70
CA SER A 572 1.60 -5.99 12.46
C SER A 572 2.18 -6.96 11.43
N GLY A 573 1.68 -8.20 11.42
CA GLY A 573 2.23 -9.30 10.64
C GLY A 573 3.41 -10.01 11.26
N SER A 574 3.70 -9.75 12.53
CA SER A 574 4.80 -10.35 13.28
C SER A 574 4.34 -11.31 14.37
N GLY A 575 3.02 -11.49 14.49
CA GLY A 575 2.36 -12.38 15.43
C GLY A 575 2.52 -13.84 15.08
N PHE A 576 2.56 -14.68 16.11
CA PHE A 576 2.54 -16.13 15.99
C PHE A 576 1.20 -16.69 16.49
N GLN A 577 0.86 -17.89 16.05
CA GLN A 577 -0.31 -18.59 16.53
C GLN A 577 -0.11 -18.97 18.00
N ILE A 578 -0.97 -18.44 18.87
CA ILE A 578 -0.84 -18.59 20.34
C ILE A 578 -1.25 -19.99 20.81
N SER A 579 -2.20 -20.64 20.11
CA SER A 579 -2.63 -22.00 20.42
C SER A 579 -2.90 -22.82 19.16
N ALA A 580 -2.52 -24.09 19.21
CA ALA A 580 -2.81 -25.07 18.15
C ALA A 580 -4.26 -25.59 18.17
N ASN A 581 -5.09 -25.14 19.12
CA ASN A 581 -6.48 -25.53 19.22
C ASN A 581 -7.27 -25.10 17.95
N GLN A 582 -8.11 -25.99 17.42
CA GLN A 582 -8.91 -25.76 16.22
C GLN A 582 -9.88 -24.57 16.33
N ASN A 583 -10.24 -24.17 17.55
CA ASN A 583 -11.09 -23.02 17.85
C ASN A 583 -10.32 -21.68 17.77
N CYS A 584 -8.99 -21.72 17.72
CA CYS A 584 -8.12 -20.55 17.67
C CYS A 584 -7.63 -20.29 16.24
N HIS A 585 -7.87 -19.07 15.74
CA HIS A 585 -7.60 -18.68 14.37
C HIS A 585 -6.73 -17.41 14.33
N LEU A 586 -5.56 -17.50 13.71
CA LEU A 586 -4.73 -16.32 13.44
C LEU A 586 -5.13 -15.70 12.11
N LEU A 587 -5.51 -14.42 12.14
CA LEU A 587 -5.87 -13.63 10.97
C LEU A 587 -4.92 -12.44 10.87
N SER A 588 -4.05 -12.42 9.87
CA SER A 588 -3.15 -11.27 9.67
C SER A 588 -3.71 -10.32 8.62
N GLY A 589 -3.54 -9.01 8.82
CA GLY A 589 -3.84 -7.99 7.82
C GLY A 589 -4.56 -6.75 8.34
N SER A 590 -4.72 -5.76 7.46
CA SER A 590 -5.40 -4.49 7.77
C SER A 590 -6.58 -4.20 6.86
N SER A 591 -7.06 -5.19 6.10
CA SER A 591 -8.15 -5.04 5.14
C SER A 591 -9.49 -5.34 5.77
N GLU A 592 -10.51 -4.56 5.46
CA GLU A 592 -11.91 -4.84 5.82
C GLU A 592 -12.42 -6.19 5.32
N LYS A 593 -11.78 -6.77 4.30
CA LYS A 593 -12.09 -8.11 3.80
C LYS A 593 -11.80 -9.21 4.82
N ILE A 594 -11.05 -8.91 5.87
CA ILE A 594 -10.78 -9.88 6.94
C ILE A 594 -12.07 -10.36 7.65
N ILE A 595 -13.14 -9.57 7.58
CA ILE A 595 -14.44 -9.89 8.15
C ILE A 595 -15.05 -11.12 7.48
N GLU A 596 -14.81 -11.31 6.18
CA GLU A 596 -15.33 -12.47 5.45
C GLU A 596 -14.86 -13.79 6.11
N TYR A 597 -13.63 -13.85 6.65
CA TYR A 597 -13.11 -15.01 7.38
C TYR A 597 -13.80 -15.30 8.71
N ILE A 598 -14.30 -14.27 9.39
CA ILE A 598 -14.98 -14.43 10.68
C ILE A 598 -16.40 -14.95 10.45
N THR A 599 -17.03 -14.52 9.35
CA THR A 599 -18.45 -14.82 9.05
C THR A 599 -18.68 -16.11 8.28
N ILE A 600 -17.82 -16.43 7.31
CA ILE A 600 -18.04 -17.59 6.44
C ILE A 600 -17.57 -18.81 7.23
N GLN A 601 -18.50 -19.71 7.54
CA GLN A 601 -18.17 -21.02 8.10
C GLN A 601 -17.07 -21.68 7.25
N TYR A 602 -15.83 -21.59 7.73
CA TYR A 602 -14.65 -22.27 7.24
C TYR A 602 -14.43 -22.23 5.73
N LEU A 603 -13.98 -21.08 5.23
CA LEU A 603 -12.88 -21.15 4.26
C LEU A 603 -11.59 -21.03 5.07
N ASP A 604 -10.90 -22.16 5.24
CA ASP A 604 -9.46 -22.16 5.49
C ASP A 604 -8.83 -21.09 4.57
N GLN A 605 -7.99 -20.20 5.10
CA GLN A 605 -7.39 -19.12 4.31
C GLN A 605 -6.67 -19.66 3.07
N ILE A 606 -6.09 -20.87 3.18
CA ILE A 606 -5.49 -21.58 2.07
C ILE A 606 -6.57 -21.91 1.02
N GLN A 607 -7.70 -22.48 1.42
CA GLN A 607 -8.83 -22.78 0.51
C GLN A 607 -9.44 -21.52 -0.11
N GLU A 608 -9.46 -20.38 0.58
CA GLU A 608 -9.87 -19.13 -0.05
C GLU A 608 -8.88 -18.69 -1.13
N VAL A 609 -7.57 -18.74 -0.86
CA VAL A 609 -6.54 -18.42 -1.86
C VAL A 609 -6.68 -19.33 -3.09
N LEU A 610 -6.90 -20.63 -2.87
CA LEU A 610 -7.12 -21.62 -3.92
C LEU A 610 -8.39 -21.33 -4.72
N SER A 611 -9.54 -21.19 -4.05
CA SER A 611 -10.83 -20.93 -4.70
C SER A 611 -10.86 -19.58 -5.44
N PHE A 612 -10.27 -18.53 -4.86
CA PHE A 612 -10.12 -17.25 -5.53
C PHE A 612 -9.25 -17.37 -6.78
N SER A 613 -8.19 -18.18 -6.72
CA SER A 613 -7.33 -18.44 -7.88
C SER A 613 -8.03 -19.25 -8.97
N ASN A 614 -9.03 -20.07 -8.63
CA ASN A 614 -9.88 -20.76 -9.60
C ASN A 614 -10.81 -19.80 -10.37
N THR A 615 -11.04 -18.58 -9.86
CA THR A 615 -11.79 -17.53 -10.60
C THR A 615 -10.94 -16.81 -11.66
N LEU A 616 -9.66 -17.16 -11.80
CA LEU A 616 -8.74 -16.56 -12.75
C LEU A 616 -9.25 -16.77 -14.19
N GLY A 617 -9.41 -15.68 -14.93
CA GLY A 617 -9.99 -15.68 -16.27
C GLY A 617 -11.46 -15.22 -16.33
N ASN A 618 -12.26 -15.49 -15.30
CA ASN A 618 -13.66 -15.05 -15.20
C ASN A 618 -13.79 -13.62 -14.67
N GLN A 619 -12.75 -13.11 -14.03
CA GLN A 619 -12.67 -11.70 -13.69
C GLN A 619 -12.52 -10.91 -14.99
N GLN A 620 -13.57 -10.17 -15.36
CA GLN A 620 -13.47 -9.17 -16.42
C GLN A 620 -12.19 -8.36 -16.19
N ILE A 621 -11.36 -8.25 -17.23
CA ILE A 621 -10.28 -7.26 -17.26
C ILE A 621 -10.99 -5.90 -17.20
N LEU A 622 -11.35 -5.47 -15.99
CA LEU A 622 -11.96 -4.17 -15.76
C LEU A 622 -10.96 -3.17 -16.30
N LYS A 623 -11.36 -2.47 -17.36
CA LYS A 623 -10.58 -1.40 -17.97
C LYS A 623 -10.24 -0.42 -16.85
N ILE A 624 -8.97 -0.44 -16.42
CA ILE A 624 -8.44 0.54 -15.49
C ILE A 624 -8.24 1.81 -16.31
N GLU A 625 -9.33 2.57 -16.49
CA GLU A 625 -9.31 3.91 -17.10
C GLU A 625 -8.82 4.97 -16.08
#